data_AF-W5XYY4-F1
#
_entry.id   AF-W5XYY4-F1
#
_cell.length_a   1.000
_cell.length_b   1.000
_cell.length_c   1.000
_cell.angle_alpha   90.00
_cell.angle_beta   90.00
_cell.angle_gamma   90.00
#
_symmetry.space_group_name_H-M   'P 1'
#
loop_
_entity.id
_entity.type
_entity.pdbx_description
1 polymer ?
#
loop_
_entity_poly.entity_id
_entity_poly.type
_entity_poly.pdbx_seq_one_letter_code
_entity_poly.pdbx_strand_id
1 'polypeptide(L)'
;MFRTEADVMVATAARVDDTNNEVQSELGRLRGVVDSVRGSWVGSAQVSFDNLMQRWNASATDLQEALTSISENIRANASSFDTVEADNAAQFSTVGGQGLAL
;
A
#
# COMPACT_ATOMS: atom_id res chain seq x y z
N MET A 1 12.02 -3.79 22.02
CA MET A 1 11.39 -4.61 20.97
C MET A 1 10.44 -3.78 20.11
N PHE A 2 9.61 -2.90 20.69
CA PHE A 2 8.65 -2.05 19.96
C PHE A 2 9.22 -1.10 18.89
N ARG A 3 10.40 -0.50 19.09
CA ARG A 3 11.05 0.32 18.05
C ARG A 3 11.42 -0.48 16.78
N THR A 4 11.83 -1.73 16.96
CA THR A 4 12.12 -2.65 15.86
C THR A 4 10.83 -3.05 15.12
N GLU A 5 9.69 -3.10 15.82
CA GLU A 5 8.39 -3.39 15.21
C GLU A 5 7.94 -2.22 14.31
N ALA A 6 8.08 -0.98 14.77
CA ALA A 6 7.80 0.21 13.95
C ALA A 6 8.68 0.25 12.68
N ASP A 7 9.98 -0.05 12.81
CA ASP A 7 10.90 -0.14 11.66
C ASP A 7 10.45 -1.23 10.65
N VAL A 8 10.02 -2.40 11.14
CA VAL A 8 9.49 -3.50 10.31
C VAL A 8 8.21 -3.07 9.59
N MET A 9 7.33 -2.32 10.26
CA MET A 9 6.10 -1.80 9.66
C MET A 9 6.40 -0.79 8.55
N VAL A 10 7.32 0.14 8.76
CA VAL A 10 7.76 1.09 7.71
C VAL A 10 8.33 0.35 6.50
N ALA A 11 9.19 -0.64 6.73
CA ALA A 11 9.74 -1.48 5.66
C ALA A 11 8.64 -2.26 4.92
N THR A 12 7.63 -2.75 5.64
CA THR A 12 6.49 -3.46 5.05
C THR A 12 5.64 -2.52 4.19
N ALA A 13 5.37 -1.30 4.64
CA ALA A 13 4.66 -0.31 3.85
C ALA A 13 5.40 0.03 2.54
N ALA A 14 6.73 0.21 2.60
CA ALA A 14 7.55 0.42 1.41
C ALA A 14 7.43 -0.75 0.42
N ARG A 15 7.41 -1.99 0.92
CA ARG A 15 7.24 -3.18 0.07
C ARG A 15 5.85 -3.26 -0.57
N VAL A 16 4.80 -2.77 0.11
CA VAL A 16 3.46 -2.65 -0.49
C VAL A 16 3.47 -1.60 -1.60
N ASP A 17 4.15 -0.47 -1.41
CA ASP A 17 4.31 0.55 -2.45
C ASP A 17 5.06 -0.01 -3.68
N ASP A 18 6.14 -0.76 -3.47
CA ASP A 18 6.87 -1.45 -4.55
C ASP A 18 5.95 -2.42 -5.30
N THR A 19 5.18 -3.23 -4.58
CA THR A 19 4.21 -4.17 -5.17
C THR A 19 3.15 -3.42 -5.98
N ASN A 20 2.67 -2.27 -5.50
CA ASN A 20 1.71 -1.43 -6.22
C ASN A 20 2.31 -0.91 -7.54
N ASN A 21 3.58 -0.49 -7.54
CA ASN A 21 4.28 -0.07 -8.75
C ASN A 21 4.44 -1.21 -9.75
N GLU A 22 4.79 -2.42 -9.29
CA GLU A 22 4.88 -3.62 -10.13
C GLU A 22 3.52 -3.96 -10.77
N VAL A 23 2.45 -3.91 -9.97
CA VAL A 23 1.08 -4.10 -10.45
C VAL A 23 0.73 -3.08 -11.53
N GLN A 24 1.01 -1.79 -11.32
CA GLN A 24 0.73 -0.75 -12.31
C GLN A 24 1.50 -0.98 -13.63
N SER A 25 2.76 -1.41 -13.53
CA SER A 25 3.56 -1.75 -14.71
C SER A 25 2.96 -2.93 -15.49
N GLU A 26 2.56 -4.00 -14.79
CA GLU A 26 1.96 -5.16 -15.44
C GLU A 26 0.58 -4.83 -16.03
N LEU A 27 -0.21 -3.99 -15.36
CA LEU A 27 -1.48 -3.49 -15.88
C LEU A 27 -1.30 -2.70 -17.19
N GLY A 28 -0.27 -1.85 -17.25
CA GLY A 28 0.11 -1.12 -18.47
C GLY A 28 0.55 -2.05 -19.60
N ARG A 29 1.35 -3.08 -19.27
CA ARG A 29 1.78 -4.12 -20.22
C ARG A 29 0.59 -4.88 -20.80
N LEU A 30 -0.33 -5.35 -19.95
CA LEU A 30 -1.54 -6.04 -20.37
C LEU A 30 -2.41 -5.17 -21.27
N ARG A 31 -2.58 -3.88 -20.94
CA ARG A 31 -3.28 -2.93 -21.79
C ARG A 31 -2.66 -2.85 -23.18
N GLY A 32 -1.33 -2.77 -23.28
CA GLY A 32 -0.63 -2.75 -24.56
C GLY A 32 -0.87 -4.03 -25.40
N VAL A 33 -0.86 -5.20 -24.76
CA VAL A 33 -1.20 -6.47 -25.43
C VAL A 33 -2.63 -6.44 -25.95
N VAL A 34 -3.57 -5.99 -25.13
CA VAL A 34 -4.98 -5.91 -25.48
C VAL A 34 -5.23 -4.91 -26.63
N ASP A 35 -4.57 -3.76 -26.63
CA ASP A 35 -4.62 -2.79 -27.73
C ASP A 35 -4.01 -3.35 -29.03
N SER A 36 -2.96 -4.19 -28.95
CA SER A 36 -2.34 -4.80 -30.13
C SER A 36 -3.26 -5.80 -30.85
N VAL A 37 -4.12 -6.50 -30.11
CA VAL A 37 -5.06 -7.47 -30.68
C VAL A 37 -6.38 -6.82 -31.11
N ARG A 38 -6.64 -5.57 -30.70
CA ARG A 38 -7.86 -4.82 -31.07
C ARG A 38 -8.09 -4.77 -32.59
N GLY A 39 -7.02 -4.61 -33.36
CA GLY A 39 -7.10 -4.59 -34.84
C GLY A 39 -7.62 -5.89 -35.46
N SER A 40 -7.54 -7.01 -34.73
CA SER A 40 -8.03 -8.31 -35.19
C SER A 40 -9.51 -8.56 -34.87
N TRP A 41 -10.12 -7.76 -33.99
CA TRP A 41 -11.49 -7.95 -33.50
C TRP A 41 -12.44 -6.93 -34.14
N VAL A 42 -12.87 -7.22 -35.37
CA VAL A 42 -13.79 -6.35 -36.13
C VAL A 42 -15.24 -6.81 -35.96
N GLY A 43 -16.19 -5.88 -35.84
CA GLY A 43 -17.63 -6.19 -35.74
C GLY A 43 -18.11 -6.47 -34.31
N SER A 44 -18.88 -7.55 -34.10
CA SER A 44 -19.49 -7.86 -32.80
C SER A 44 -18.50 -8.05 -31.65
N ALA A 45 -17.26 -8.44 -31.96
CA ALA A 45 -16.17 -8.59 -30.99
C ALA A 45 -15.72 -7.25 -30.36
N GLN A 46 -16.00 -6.11 -31.02
CA GLN A 46 -15.64 -4.79 -30.52
C GLN A 46 -16.41 -4.44 -29.24
N VAL A 47 -17.68 -4.80 -29.15
CA VAL A 47 -18.50 -4.55 -27.95
C VAL A 47 -18.01 -5.39 -26.77
N SER A 48 -17.65 -6.65 -26.99
CA SER A 48 -17.07 -7.51 -25.96
C SER A 48 -15.72 -6.99 -25.48
N PHE A 49 -14.90 -6.46 -26.39
CA PHE A 49 -13.64 -5.81 -26.07
C PHE A 49 -13.83 -4.56 -25.20
N ASP A 50 -14.72 -3.66 -25.61
CA ASP A 50 -14.95 -2.41 -24.88
C ASP A 50 -15.46 -2.71 -23.45
N ASN A 51 -16.34 -3.71 -23.28
CA ASN A 51 -16.78 -4.18 -21.97
C ASN A 51 -15.65 -4.79 -21.13
N LEU A 52 -14.78 -5.60 -21.75
CA LEU A 52 -13.60 -6.15 -21.09
C LEU A 52 -12.67 -5.03 -20.60
N MET A 53 -12.42 -4.03 -21.43
CA MET A 53 -11.58 -2.89 -21.08
C MET A 53 -12.16 -2.03 -19.96
N GLN A 54 -13.48 -1.85 -19.92
CA GLN A 54 -14.13 -1.14 -18.81
C GLN A 54 -13.96 -1.90 -17.49
N ARG A 55 -14.26 -3.20 -17.47
CA ARG A 55 -14.09 -4.05 -16.27
C ARG A 55 -12.64 -4.10 -15.83
N TRP A 56 -11.72 -4.21 -16.78
CA TRP A 56 -10.29 -4.19 -16.52
C TRP A 56 -9.85 -2.90 -15.83
N ASN A 57 -10.22 -1.74 -16.38
CA ASN A 57 -9.88 -0.45 -15.77
C ASN A 57 -10.47 -0.31 -14.37
N ALA A 58 -11.70 -0.78 -14.14
CA ALA A 58 -12.30 -0.77 -12.81
C ALA A 58 -11.50 -1.63 -11.82
N SER A 59 -11.21 -2.89 -12.16
CA SER A 59 -10.42 -3.77 -11.29
C SER A 59 -8.99 -3.27 -11.05
N ALA A 60 -8.37 -2.62 -12.04
CA ALA A 60 -7.08 -1.98 -11.90
C ALA A 60 -7.10 -0.84 -10.87
N THR A 61 -8.10 0.05 -10.96
CA THR A 61 -8.30 1.13 -9.98
C THR A 61 -8.56 0.58 -8.59
N ASP A 62 -9.48 -0.39 -8.45
CA ASP A 62 -9.82 -0.99 -7.16
C ASP A 62 -8.58 -1.60 -6.48
N LEU A 63 -7.73 -2.28 -7.25
CA LEU A 63 -6.48 -2.86 -6.73
C LEU A 63 -5.49 -1.77 -6.29
N GLN A 64 -5.32 -0.71 -7.07
CA GLN A 64 -4.44 0.41 -6.73
C GLN A 64 -4.89 1.11 -5.44
N GLU A 65 -6.19 1.38 -5.30
CA GLU A 65 -6.77 2.01 -4.12
C GLU A 65 -6.59 1.12 -2.88
N ALA A 66 -6.83 -0.19 -3.02
CA ALA A 66 -6.63 -1.14 -1.94
C ALA A 66 -5.17 -1.18 -1.47
N LEU A 67 -4.20 -1.26 -2.39
CA LEU A 67 -2.77 -1.30 -2.04
C LEU A 67 -2.30 0.00 -1.38
N THR A 68 -2.76 1.14 -1.89
CA THR A 68 -2.49 2.46 -1.29
C THR A 68 -3.04 2.53 0.13
N SER A 69 -4.31 2.12 0.32
CA SER A 69 -4.94 2.11 1.63
C SER A 69 -4.21 1.21 2.62
N ILE A 70 -3.72 0.04 2.17
CA ILE A 70 -2.91 -0.86 2.99
C ILE A 70 -1.59 -0.19 3.41
N SER A 71 -0.85 0.43 2.49
CA SER A 71 0.43 1.04 2.84
C SER A 71 0.26 2.25 3.77
N GLU A 72 -0.78 3.07 3.55
CA GLU A 72 -1.16 4.16 4.46
C GLU A 72 -1.53 3.66 5.85
N ASN A 73 -2.34 2.58 5.94
CA ASN A 73 -2.73 2.01 7.22
C ASN A 73 -1.52 1.47 8.00
N ILE A 74 -0.59 0.80 7.33
CA ILE A 74 0.65 0.31 7.97
C ILE A 74 1.48 1.48 8.49
N ARG A 75 1.66 2.56 7.71
CA ARG A 75 2.39 3.77 8.14
C ARG A 75 1.72 4.46 9.32
N ALA A 76 0.41 4.58 9.30
CA ALA A 76 -0.36 5.17 10.40
C ALA A 76 -0.18 4.37 11.70
N ASN A 77 -0.25 3.04 11.61
CA ASN A 77 0.01 2.19 12.78
C ASN A 77 1.45 2.33 13.26
N ALA A 78 2.46 2.34 12.37
CA ALA A 78 3.86 2.53 12.75
C ALA A 78 4.08 3.84 13.53
N SER A 79 3.50 4.95 13.05
CA SER A 79 3.56 6.25 13.74
C SER A 79 2.88 6.22 15.11
N SER A 80 1.78 5.48 15.25
CA SER A 80 1.09 5.30 16.52
C SER A 80 1.98 4.55 17.52
N PHE A 81 2.64 3.47 17.08
CA PHE A 81 3.60 2.73 17.90
C PHE A 81 4.77 3.60 18.37
N ASP A 82 5.37 4.40 17.48
CA ASP A 82 6.45 5.33 17.84
C ASP A 82 6.03 6.39 18.87
N THR A 83 4.80 6.90 18.74
CA THR A 83 4.25 7.90 19.68
C THR A 83 4.05 7.30 21.06
N VAL A 84 3.44 6.12 21.14
CA VAL A 84 3.21 5.40 22.39
C VAL A 84 4.54 5.07 23.09
N GLU A 85 5.58 4.71 22.34
CA GLU A 85 6.92 4.49 22.90
C GLU A 85 7.52 5.77 23.49
N ALA A 86 7.44 6.89 22.77
CA ALA A 86 7.94 8.18 23.26
C ALA A 86 7.26 8.61 24.57
N ASP A 87 5.94 8.43 24.64
CA ASP A 87 5.15 8.73 25.84
C ASP A 87 5.52 7.82 27.02
N ASN A 88 5.63 6.51 26.78
CA ASN A 88 6.04 5.54 27.81
C ASN A 88 7.45 5.81 28.33
N ALA A 89 8.40 6.13 27.44
CA ALA A 89 9.78 6.47 27.81
C ALA A 89 9.83 7.76 28.64
N ALA A 90 9.04 8.78 28.27
CA ALA A 90 8.94 10.02 29.03
C ALA A 90 8.35 9.79 30.43
N GLN A 91 7.29 8.98 30.55
CA GLN A 91 6.71 8.60 31.84
C GLN A 91 7.72 7.84 32.71
N PHE A 92 8.44 6.87 32.14
CA PHE A 92 9.43 6.09 32.87
C PHE A 92 10.58 6.96 33.38
N SER A 93 11.05 7.92 32.57
CA SER A 93 12.08 8.89 32.99
C SER A 93 11.61 9.77 34.15
N THR A 94 10.33 10.15 34.14
CA THR A 94 9.72 10.97 35.19
C THR A 94 9.60 10.20 36.51
N VAL A 95 9.18 8.92 36.45
CA VAL A 95 9.09 8.04 37.63
C VAL A 95 10.47 7.68 38.18
N GLY A 96 11.44 7.37 37.31
CA GLY A 96 12.82 7.08 37.70
C GLY A 96 13.52 8.28 38.36
N GLY A 97 13.22 9.50 37.92
CA GLY A 97 13.71 10.73 38.57
C GLY A 97 13.10 11.00 39.95
N GLN A 98 11.85 10.58 40.19
CA GLN A 98 11.18 10.71 41.49
C GLN A 98 11.62 9.63 42.50
N GLY A 99 12.02 8.44 42.03
CA GLY A 99 12.48 7.34 42.89
C GLY A 99 13.90 7.49 43.45
N LEU A 100 14.73 8.38 42.90
CA LEU A 100 16.11 8.64 43.35
C LEU A 100 16.23 9.79 44.36
N ALA A 101 15.10 10.31 44.86
CA ALA A 101 15.06 11.44 45.79
C ALA A 101 15.01 11.05 47.28
N LEU A 102 15.42 9.83 47.64
CA LEU A 102 15.51 9.33 49.03
C LEU A 102 16.94 8.91 49.37
#